data_AF-A0A7X7C1H9-F1
#
_entry.id   AF-A0A7X7C1H9-F1
#
_cell.length_a   1.000
_cell.length_b   1.000
_cell.length_c   1.000
_cell.angle_alpha   90.00
_cell.angle_beta   90.00
_cell.angle_gamma   90.00
#
_symmetry.space_group_name_H-M   'P 1'
#
loop_
_entity.id
_entity.type
_entity.pdbx_description
1 polymer ?
#
loop_
_entity_poly.entity_id
_entity_poly.type
_entity_poly.pdbx_seq_one_letter_code
_entity_poly.pdbx_strand_id
1 'polypeptide(L)'
;MQKAEHLGKTILLANPFNGFIKDCHDCEHARRQTVKYSSLSALQKMKEMKGYVEQNKDVYNNSLLLGNAYYNLTFYGNARLFSVSGLTGEVIPGLPENIACFAQTMLTNCDTAKKYYQKAVSSAENDEQRAKATYMIAKCERNEYYNKHYAFGKCGEYTEHVYYPNGFNAKSFSYAWDGFKDLKEKYAHTQYYKDVIEECEYFEVYVDSE
;
A
#
# COMPACT_ATOMS: atom_id res chain seq x y z
N MET A 1 10.87 29.01 6.69
CA MET A 1 9.45 28.66 6.96
C MET A 1 8.60 28.55 5.69
N GLN A 2 8.73 29.44 4.69
CA GLN A 2 7.92 29.40 3.45
C GLN A 2 7.99 28.07 2.66
N LYS A 3 9.15 27.42 2.53
CA LYS A 3 9.27 26.12 1.83
C LYS A 3 8.53 24.97 2.52
N ALA A 4 8.54 24.92 3.86
CA ALA A 4 7.78 23.93 4.62
C ALA A 4 6.26 24.17 4.53
N GLU A 5 5.86 25.44 4.46
CA GLU A 5 4.47 25.84 4.27
C GLU A 5 3.92 25.44 2.89
N HIS A 6 4.77 25.44 1.85
CA HIS A 6 4.40 24.99 0.51
C HIS A 6 4.20 23.47 0.43
N LEU A 7 5.09 22.68 1.03
CA LEU A 7 4.99 21.21 1.02
C LEU A 7 3.73 20.70 1.75
N GLY A 8 3.29 21.39 2.81
CA GLY A 8 2.03 21.08 3.49
C GLY A 8 0.78 21.36 2.63
N LYS A 9 0.87 22.25 1.64
CA LYS A 9 -0.24 22.66 0.76
C LYS A 9 -0.32 21.84 -0.53
N THR A 10 0.66 20.97 -0.81
CA THR A 10 0.64 20.06 -1.97
C THR A 10 -0.63 19.22 -1.95
N ILE A 11 -1.45 19.33 -3.00
CA ILE A 11 -2.68 18.55 -3.16
C ILE A 11 -2.32 17.17 -3.71
N LEU A 12 -2.73 16.11 -3.01
CA LEU A 12 -2.52 14.73 -3.41
C LEU A 12 -3.40 14.40 -4.62
N LEU A 13 -2.88 13.52 -5.49
CA LEU A 13 -3.56 13.14 -6.73
C LEU A 13 -4.70 12.14 -6.53
N ALA A 14 -4.80 11.52 -5.35
CA ALA A 14 -5.90 10.65 -4.94
C ALA A 14 -6.14 10.76 -3.43
N ASN A 15 -7.26 10.19 -2.97
CA ASN A 15 -7.55 10.06 -1.55
C ASN A 15 -6.64 8.96 -0.95
N PRO A 16 -5.71 9.30 -0.02
CA PRO A 16 -4.79 8.34 0.55
C PRO A 16 -5.47 7.32 1.47
N PHE A 17 -6.72 7.56 1.89
CA PHE A 17 -7.45 6.67 2.79
C PHE A 17 -8.23 5.56 2.06
N ASN A 18 -8.27 5.59 0.72
CA ASN A 18 -8.91 4.54 -0.07
C ASN A 18 -7.96 3.34 -0.23
N GLY A 19 -8.46 2.13 0.02
CA GLY A 19 -7.74 0.88 -0.25
C GLY A 19 -8.49 0.10 -1.32
N PHE A 20 -8.06 0.23 -2.58
CA PHE A 20 -8.60 -0.55 -3.70
C PHE A 20 -7.90 -1.90 -3.80
N ILE A 21 -8.58 -2.87 -4.44
CA ILE A 21 -8.00 -4.19 -4.68
C ILE A 21 -6.87 -4.04 -5.70
N LYS A 22 -7.23 -3.60 -6.92
CA LYS A 22 -6.26 -3.31 -7.98
C LYS A 22 -5.38 -2.10 -7.66
N ASP A 23 -4.06 -2.29 -7.71
CA ASP A 23 -3.08 -1.21 -7.65
C ASP A 23 -2.97 -0.52 -9.03
N CYS A 24 -3.79 0.51 -9.25
CA CYS A 24 -3.74 1.33 -10.46
C CYS A 24 -3.77 2.81 -10.11
N HIS A 25 -2.60 3.38 -9.84
CA HIS A 25 -2.48 4.78 -9.44
C HIS A 25 -3.09 5.74 -10.47
N ASP A 26 -2.88 5.54 -11.77
CA ASP A 26 -3.46 6.39 -12.82
C ASP A 26 -4.99 6.30 -12.84
N CYS A 27 -5.54 5.08 -12.69
CA CYS A 27 -6.98 4.87 -12.58
C CYS A 27 -7.54 5.62 -11.37
N GLU A 28 -6.83 5.57 -10.23
CA GLU A 28 -7.25 6.22 -9.00
C GLU A 28 -7.13 7.74 -9.05
N HIS A 29 -6.13 8.27 -9.75
CA HIS A 29 -5.98 9.72 -9.99
C HIS A 29 -7.09 10.25 -10.90
N ALA A 30 -7.52 9.45 -11.87
CA ALA A 30 -8.62 9.78 -12.79
C ALA A 30 -10.01 9.67 -12.14
N ARG A 31 -10.15 8.92 -11.04
CA ARG A 31 -11.44 8.78 -10.33
C ARG A 31 -11.89 10.11 -9.75
N ARG A 32 -13.20 10.36 -9.78
CA ARG A 32 -13.80 11.53 -9.14
C ARG A 32 -13.52 11.52 -7.64
N GLN A 33 -12.87 12.57 -7.16
CA GLN A 33 -12.58 12.76 -5.73
C GLN A 33 -13.62 13.68 -5.09
N THR A 34 -14.38 13.15 -4.14
CA THR A 34 -15.34 13.91 -3.34
C THR A 34 -14.66 14.77 -2.28
N VAL A 35 -13.52 14.31 -1.77
CA VAL A 35 -12.67 15.03 -0.82
C VAL A 35 -11.26 15.07 -1.40
N LYS A 36 -10.67 16.28 -1.45
CA LYS A 36 -9.27 16.48 -1.81
C LYS A 36 -8.43 16.65 -0.55
N TYR A 37 -7.32 15.94 -0.48
CA TYR A 37 -6.38 16.05 0.63
C TYR A 37 -5.11 16.78 0.17
N SER A 38 -4.69 17.78 0.93
CA SER A 38 -3.29 18.18 0.95
C SER A 38 -2.45 17.26 1.82
N SER A 39 -1.12 17.27 1.65
CA SER A 39 -0.18 16.58 2.54
C SER A 39 -0.44 16.89 4.02
N LEU A 40 -0.69 18.16 4.37
CA LEU A 40 -0.98 18.56 5.75
C LEU A 40 -2.33 18.00 6.23
N SER A 41 -3.39 18.11 5.44
CA SER A 41 -4.71 17.62 5.84
C SER A 41 -4.74 16.09 5.98
N ALA A 42 -4.00 15.36 5.15
CA ALA A 42 -3.82 13.93 5.28
C ALA A 42 -3.14 13.57 6.62
N LEU A 43 -2.04 14.25 6.97
CA LEU A 43 -1.35 14.03 8.25
C LEU A 43 -2.22 14.38 9.46
N GLN A 44 -3.00 15.46 9.39
CA GLN A 44 -3.96 15.82 10.43
C GLN A 44 -5.02 14.73 10.63
N LYS A 45 -5.56 14.20 9.53
CA LYS A 45 -6.55 13.11 9.57
C LYS A 45 -5.94 11.81 10.10
N MET A 46 -4.72 11.47 9.71
CA MET A 46 -3.97 10.34 10.29
C MET A 46 -3.77 10.52 11.80
N LYS A 47 -3.41 11.72 12.26
CA LYS A 47 -3.27 12.01 13.70
C LYS A 47 -4.58 11.82 14.45
N GLU A 48 -5.69 12.30 13.91
CA GLU A 48 -7.02 12.12 14.50
C GLU A 48 -7.38 10.63 14.64
N MET A 49 -7.25 9.86 13.55
CA MET A 49 -7.59 8.43 13.56
C MET A 49 -6.69 7.63 14.51
N LYS A 50 -5.41 7.98 14.63
CA LYS A 50 -4.52 7.39 15.65
C LYS A 50 -5.05 7.64 17.05
N GLY A 51 -5.48 8.87 17.35
CA GLY A 51 -6.11 9.19 18.63
C GLY A 51 -7.37 8.37 18.89
N TYR A 52 -8.19 8.12 17.88
CA TYR A 52 -9.37 7.24 18.01
C TYR A 52 -8.99 5.79 18.27
N VAL A 53 -7.98 5.26 17.57
CA VAL A 53 -7.45 3.91 17.83
C VAL A 53 -6.91 3.78 19.26
N GLU A 54 -6.19 4.77 19.76
CA GLU A 54 -5.66 4.81 21.14
C GLU A 54 -6.77 4.87 22.19
N GLN A 55 -7.90 5.50 21.86
CA GLN A 55 -9.09 5.58 22.71
C GLN A 55 -10.05 4.38 22.55
N ASN A 56 -9.65 3.34 21.81
CA ASN A 56 -10.51 2.19 21.46
C ASN A 56 -11.82 2.57 20.75
N LYS A 57 -11.85 3.69 20.03
CA LYS A 57 -13.01 4.16 19.27
C LYS A 57 -12.91 3.67 17.83
N ASP A 58 -13.89 2.87 17.40
CA ASP A 58 -14.04 2.40 16.02
C ASP A 58 -12.70 1.88 15.45
N VAL A 59 -12.12 0.92 16.18
CA VAL A 59 -10.73 0.50 15.98
C VAL A 59 -10.54 -0.13 14.61
N TYR A 60 -11.52 -0.90 14.11
CA TYR A 60 -11.46 -1.51 12.80
C TYR A 60 -11.31 -0.47 11.69
N ASN A 61 -12.27 0.46 11.56
CA ASN A 61 -12.27 1.42 10.45
C ASN A 61 -11.08 2.37 10.54
N ASN A 62 -10.76 2.88 11.73
CA ASN A 62 -9.61 3.78 11.89
C ASN A 62 -8.28 3.07 11.61
N SER A 63 -8.14 1.80 11.99
CA SER A 63 -6.92 1.03 11.67
C SER A 63 -6.85 0.72 10.17
N LEU A 64 -7.96 0.37 9.52
CA LEU A 64 -7.99 0.15 8.07
C LEU A 64 -7.62 1.43 7.30
N LEU A 65 -8.20 2.58 7.66
CA LEU A 65 -7.91 3.86 7.03
C LEU A 65 -6.45 4.29 7.26
N LEU A 66 -5.90 4.06 8.46
CA LEU A 66 -4.49 4.30 8.74
C LEU A 66 -3.58 3.40 7.91
N GLY A 67 -3.90 2.11 7.82
CA GLY A 67 -3.19 1.18 6.95
C GLY A 67 -3.17 1.65 5.49
N ASN A 68 -4.34 2.03 4.95
CA ASN A 68 -4.47 2.56 3.60
C ASN A 68 -3.62 3.82 3.42
N ALA A 69 -3.67 4.76 4.36
CA ALA A 69 -2.87 5.98 4.29
C ALA A 69 -1.38 5.67 4.27
N TYR A 70 -0.91 4.84 5.20
CA TYR A 70 0.50 4.46 5.25
C TYR A 70 0.95 3.75 3.97
N TYR A 71 0.14 2.84 3.44
CA TYR A 71 0.41 2.18 2.17
C TYR A 71 0.46 3.17 1.01
N ASN A 72 -0.53 4.06 0.92
CA ASN A 72 -0.68 4.99 -0.20
C ASN A 72 0.39 6.08 -0.25
N LEU A 73 1.03 6.37 0.89
CA LEU A 73 2.18 7.26 0.98
C LEU A 73 3.50 6.60 0.56
N THR A 74 3.53 5.28 0.40
CA THR A 74 4.69 4.57 -0.17
C THR A 74 4.79 4.79 -1.68
N PHE A 75 5.91 4.36 -2.26
CA PHE A 75 6.15 4.26 -3.70
C PHE A 75 5.08 3.42 -4.43
N TYR A 76 4.50 2.43 -3.76
CA TYR A 76 3.50 1.54 -4.36
C TYR A 76 2.08 2.14 -4.37
N GLY A 77 1.91 3.22 -3.60
CA GLY A 77 0.63 3.83 -3.31
C GLY A 77 0.12 4.83 -4.35
N ASN A 78 -1.09 5.33 -4.11
CA ASN A 78 -1.71 6.36 -4.95
C ASN A 78 -1.30 7.80 -4.61
N ALA A 79 -0.68 8.06 -3.46
CA ALA A 79 -0.41 9.39 -2.92
C ALA A 79 1.08 9.76 -2.94
N ARG A 80 1.83 9.25 -3.93
CA ARG A 80 3.29 9.40 -4.08
C ARG A 80 3.78 10.85 -4.10
N LEU A 81 2.93 11.78 -4.54
CA LEU A 81 3.27 13.21 -4.53
C LEU A 81 3.57 13.73 -3.11
N PHE A 82 3.08 13.06 -2.07
CA PHE A 82 3.39 13.39 -0.67
C PHE A 82 4.88 13.41 -0.38
N SER A 83 5.64 12.49 -0.98
CA SER A 83 7.06 12.33 -0.73
C SER A 83 7.93 13.13 -1.69
N VAL A 84 7.37 13.84 -2.68
CA VAL A 84 8.12 14.67 -3.64
C VAL A 84 8.53 15.98 -2.98
N SER A 85 9.82 16.26 -2.94
CA SER A 85 10.40 17.45 -2.30
C SER A 85 11.81 17.70 -2.81
N GLY A 86 12.38 18.87 -2.53
CA GLY A 86 13.79 19.14 -2.86
C GLY A 86 14.80 18.19 -2.22
N LEU A 87 14.40 17.37 -1.22
CA LEU A 87 15.28 16.36 -0.61
C LEU A 87 15.21 15.02 -1.35
N THR A 88 14.01 14.61 -1.76
CA THR A 88 13.69 13.28 -2.28
C THR A 88 13.61 13.21 -3.80
N GLY A 89 13.60 14.38 -4.46
CA GLY A 89 13.46 14.54 -5.91
C GLY A 89 12.28 15.44 -6.26
N GLU A 90 12.40 16.15 -7.38
CA GLU A 90 11.38 17.12 -7.85
C GLU A 90 10.24 16.47 -8.65
N VAL A 91 10.34 15.17 -8.94
CA VAL A 91 9.35 14.40 -9.70
C VAL A 91 8.99 13.10 -8.98
N ILE A 92 7.81 12.56 -9.28
CA ILE A 92 7.41 11.23 -8.80
C ILE A 92 8.33 10.20 -9.47
N PRO A 93 9.06 9.38 -8.70
CA PRO A 93 9.94 8.37 -9.27
C PRO A 93 9.10 7.30 -10.00
N GLY A 94 9.54 6.92 -11.20
CA GLY A 94 8.90 5.85 -11.97
C GLY A 94 9.30 4.45 -11.52
N LEU A 95 10.47 4.33 -10.87
CA LEU A 95 11.02 3.09 -10.33
C LEU A 95 11.67 3.37 -8.96
N PRO A 96 11.65 2.44 -8.00
CA PRO A 96 12.18 2.70 -6.66
C PRO A 96 13.68 3.01 -6.61
N GLU A 97 14.50 2.55 -7.56
CA GLU A 97 15.92 2.93 -7.69
C GLU A 97 16.12 4.41 -7.97
N ASN A 98 15.11 5.09 -8.54
CA ASN A 98 15.13 6.54 -8.77
C ASN A 98 14.80 7.35 -7.50
N ILE A 99 14.40 6.70 -6.41
CA ILE A 99 14.25 7.35 -5.11
C ILE A 99 15.65 7.65 -4.55
N ALA A 100 15.83 8.86 -4.00
CA ALA A 100 17.06 9.21 -3.30
C ALA A 100 17.43 8.16 -2.25
N CYS A 101 18.69 7.73 -2.25
CA CYS A 101 19.22 6.63 -1.44
C CYS A 101 18.73 6.62 0.03
N PHE A 102 18.83 7.76 0.71
CA PHE A 102 18.45 7.89 2.12
C PHE A 102 16.95 7.68 2.38
N ALA A 103 16.12 7.80 1.34
CA ALA A 103 14.67 7.71 1.39
C ALA A 103 14.11 6.41 0.80
N GLN A 104 14.92 5.59 0.11
CA GLN A 104 14.46 4.36 -0.54
C GLN A 104 13.69 3.47 0.43
N THR A 105 14.35 3.03 1.51
CA THR A 105 13.72 2.18 2.54
C THR A 105 12.47 2.83 3.12
N MET A 106 12.52 4.12 3.43
CA MET A 106 11.37 4.83 4.02
C MET A 106 10.16 4.85 3.08
N LEU A 107 10.39 5.01 1.78
CA LEU A 107 9.33 5.15 0.78
C LEU A 107 8.87 3.81 0.20
N THR A 108 9.59 2.71 0.39
CA THR A 108 9.16 1.38 -0.07
C THR A 108 8.70 0.45 1.05
N ASN A 109 8.98 0.79 2.31
CA ASN A 109 8.59 0.00 3.47
C ASN A 109 7.08 0.07 3.75
N CYS A 110 6.45 -1.09 3.91
CA CYS A 110 5.02 -1.22 4.19
C CYS A 110 4.71 -1.70 5.62
N ASP A 111 5.70 -1.83 6.51
CA ASP A 111 5.56 -2.43 7.85
C ASP A 111 4.55 -1.67 8.71
N THR A 112 4.56 -0.34 8.62
CA THR A 112 3.61 0.48 9.38
C THR A 112 2.18 0.27 8.87
N ALA A 113 1.99 0.16 7.55
CA ALA A 113 0.69 -0.15 6.97
C ALA A 113 0.21 -1.55 7.42
N LYS A 114 1.09 -2.56 7.29
CA LYS A 114 0.84 -3.94 7.72
C LYS A 114 0.44 -4.02 9.19
N LYS A 115 1.12 -3.31 10.08
CA LYS A 115 0.77 -3.23 11.51
C LYS A 115 -0.66 -2.73 11.75
N TYR A 116 -1.08 -1.69 11.02
CA TYR A 116 -2.45 -1.19 11.13
C TYR A 116 -3.48 -2.14 10.52
N TYR A 117 -3.17 -2.80 9.40
CA TYR A 117 -4.05 -3.84 8.86
C TYR A 117 -4.18 -5.05 9.81
N GLN A 118 -3.11 -5.49 10.45
CA GLN A 118 -3.16 -6.52 11.49
C GLN A 118 -4.08 -6.10 12.65
N LYS A 119 -3.98 -4.84 13.08
CA LYS A 119 -4.89 -4.30 14.10
C LYS A 119 -6.35 -4.28 13.61
N ALA A 120 -6.58 -3.96 12.33
CA ALA A 120 -7.91 -4.06 11.75
C ALA A 120 -8.44 -5.51 11.75
N VAL A 121 -7.63 -6.51 11.36
CA VAL A 121 -8.03 -7.93 11.44
C VAL A 121 -8.43 -8.32 12.86
N SER A 122 -7.64 -7.92 13.87
CA SER A 122 -7.92 -8.21 15.29
C SER A 122 -9.17 -7.52 15.83
N SER A 123 -9.58 -6.39 15.24
CA SER A 123 -10.75 -5.61 15.67
C SER A 123 -11.96 -5.77 14.75
N ALA A 124 -11.87 -6.62 13.73
CA ALA A 124 -12.96 -6.88 12.79
C ALA A 124 -14.10 -7.65 13.47
N GLU A 125 -15.33 -7.26 13.14
CA GLU A 125 -16.57 -7.82 13.67
C GLU A 125 -17.05 -9.04 12.86
N ASN A 126 -16.64 -9.14 11.60
CA ASN A 126 -17.06 -10.20 10.70
C ASN A 126 -15.95 -10.57 9.71
N ASP A 127 -16.17 -11.65 8.97
CA ASP A 127 -15.18 -12.21 8.07
C ASP A 127 -14.98 -11.39 6.79
N GLU A 128 -15.97 -10.62 6.33
CA GLU A 128 -15.76 -9.64 5.24
C GLU A 128 -14.72 -8.59 5.62
N GLN A 129 -14.82 -8.09 6.85
CA GLN A 129 -13.87 -7.12 7.38
C GLN A 129 -12.47 -7.71 7.55
N ARG A 130 -12.38 -8.97 8.02
CA ARG A 130 -11.09 -9.70 8.13
C ARG A 130 -10.50 -9.97 6.76
N ALA A 131 -11.28 -10.49 5.81
CA ALA A 131 -10.86 -10.74 4.43
C ALA A 131 -10.24 -9.50 3.79
N LYS A 132 -10.93 -8.35 3.94
CA LYS A 132 -10.44 -7.07 3.46
C LYS A 132 -9.10 -6.67 4.04
N ALA A 133 -8.97 -6.70 5.37
CA ALA A 133 -7.73 -6.30 6.02
C ALA A 133 -6.59 -7.30 5.76
N THR A 134 -6.88 -8.60 5.70
CA THR A 134 -5.94 -9.67 5.37
C THR A 134 -5.41 -9.54 3.95
N TYR A 135 -6.27 -9.22 2.97
CA TYR A 135 -5.81 -8.93 1.63
C TYR A 135 -4.85 -7.73 1.58
N MET A 136 -5.15 -6.67 2.34
CA MET A 136 -4.26 -5.52 2.41
C MET A 136 -2.90 -5.86 3.06
N ILE A 137 -2.86 -6.81 4.00
CA ILE A 137 -1.60 -7.38 4.51
C ILE A 137 -0.82 -8.06 3.38
N ALA A 138 -1.48 -8.88 2.56
CA ALA A 138 -0.83 -9.58 1.46
C ALA A 138 -0.21 -8.62 0.43
N LYS A 139 -0.85 -7.48 0.16
CA LYS A 139 -0.26 -6.42 -0.69
C LYS A 139 1.06 -5.89 -0.12
N CYS A 140 1.15 -5.71 1.20
CA CYS A 140 2.39 -5.31 1.86
C CYS A 140 3.47 -6.39 1.73
N GLU A 141 3.10 -7.66 1.89
CA GLU A 141 4.01 -8.81 1.78
C GLU A 141 4.56 -8.98 0.37
N ARG A 142 3.72 -8.80 -0.65
CA ARG A 142 4.14 -8.75 -2.05
C ARG A 142 5.16 -7.65 -2.29
N ASN A 143 4.89 -6.44 -1.81
CA ASN A 143 5.81 -5.33 -1.98
C ASN A 143 7.13 -5.55 -1.21
N GLU A 144 7.09 -6.17 -0.04
CA GLU A 144 8.29 -6.59 0.70
C GLU A 144 9.10 -7.63 -0.08
N TYR A 145 8.44 -8.61 -0.69
CA TYR A 145 9.08 -9.57 -1.59
C TYR A 145 9.75 -8.83 -2.76
N TYR A 146 9.07 -7.89 -3.39
CA TYR A 146 9.65 -7.09 -4.48
C TYR A 146 10.88 -6.32 -4.02
N ASN A 147 10.82 -5.65 -2.87
CA ASN A 147 11.96 -4.92 -2.31
C ASN A 147 13.19 -5.80 -2.03
N LYS A 148 12.99 -7.10 -1.71
CA LYS A 148 14.08 -8.03 -1.37
C LYS A 148 14.65 -8.76 -2.58
N HIS A 149 13.78 -9.21 -3.48
CA HIS A 149 14.13 -10.13 -4.55
C HIS A 149 14.33 -9.45 -5.90
N TYR A 150 13.75 -8.27 -6.08
CA TYR A 150 13.95 -7.49 -7.28
C TYR A 150 14.77 -6.28 -6.91
N ALA A 151 15.95 -6.23 -7.50
CA ALA A 151 16.97 -5.22 -7.33
C ALA A 151 16.44 -3.82 -7.72
N PHE A 152 15.67 -3.21 -6.84
CA PHE A 152 15.66 -1.75 -6.70
C PHE A 152 16.92 -1.42 -5.91
N GLY A 153 18.08 -1.53 -6.55
CA GLY A 153 19.37 -1.65 -5.87
C GLY A 153 19.44 -0.76 -4.64
N LYS A 154 19.49 -1.37 -3.46
CA LYS A 154 19.71 -0.62 -2.23
C LYS A 154 20.96 0.20 -2.47
N CYS A 155 20.86 1.49 -2.22
CA CYS A 155 21.97 2.37 -2.53
C CYS A 155 23.27 1.88 -1.88
N GLY A 156 24.28 1.60 -2.71
CA GLY A 156 25.57 1.06 -2.27
C GLY A 156 25.68 -0.47 -2.24
N GLU A 157 24.63 -1.21 -2.58
CA GLU A 157 24.66 -2.67 -2.72
C GLU A 157 24.66 -3.08 -4.19
N TYR A 158 25.62 -3.94 -4.58
CA TYR A 158 25.56 -4.63 -5.86
C TYR A 158 24.43 -5.66 -5.78
N THR A 159 23.38 -5.41 -6.55
CA THR A 159 22.24 -6.32 -6.63
C THR A 159 22.15 -6.82 -8.06
N GLU A 160 21.98 -8.14 -8.21
CA GLU A 160 21.82 -8.74 -9.52
C GLU A 160 20.49 -8.25 -10.10
N HIS A 161 20.54 -7.37 -11.10
CA HIS A 161 19.35 -6.94 -11.81
C HIS A 161 18.75 -8.16 -12.50
N VAL A 162 17.70 -8.72 -11.91
CA VAL A 162 16.93 -9.77 -12.57
C VAL A 162 16.09 -9.11 -13.66
N TYR A 163 16.66 -9.03 -14.86
CA TYR A 163 15.98 -8.54 -16.05
C TYR A 163 14.91 -9.55 -16.47
N TYR A 164 13.64 -9.17 -16.34
CA TYR A 164 12.50 -9.95 -16.85
C TYR A 164 12.03 -9.35 -18.18
N PRO A 165 12.47 -9.89 -19.34
CA PRO A 165 12.14 -9.34 -20.65
C PRO A 165 10.64 -9.30 -20.96
N ASN A 166 9.84 -10.12 -20.28
CA ASN A 166 8.39 -10.22 -20.46
C ASN A 166 7.58 -9.54 -19.34
N GLY A 167 8.23 -8.77 -18.47
CA GLY A 167 7.61 -8.16 -17.29
C GLY A 167 7.30 -9.16 -16.17
N PHE A 168 6.86 -8.62 -15.03
CA PHE A 168 6.34 -9.42 -13.92
C PHE A 168 4.90 -9.82 -14.23
N ASN A 169 4.64 -11.11 -14.39
CA ASN A 169 3.28 -11.65 -14.44
C ASN A 169 3.05 -12.59 -13.25
N ALA A 170 1.80 -12.80 -12.87
CA ALA A 170 1.44 -13.64 -11.73
C ALA A 170 1.97 -15.08 -11.85
N LYS A 171 2.08 -15.61 -13.07
CA LYS A 171 2.59 -16.97 -13.35
C LYS A 171 4.09 -17.13 -13.11
N SER A 172 4.84 -16.03 -13.00
CA SER A 172 6.25 -16.05 -12.64
C SER A 172 6.49 -16.24 -11.14
N PHE A 173 5.44 -16.22 -10.31
CA PHE A 173 5.55 -16.33 -8.85
C PHE A 173 5.12 -17.73 -8.39
N SER A 174 6.07 -18.48 -7.84
CA SER A 174 5.81 -19.74 -7.12
C SER A 174 5.57 -19.53 -5.62
N TYR A 175 5.54 -18.28 -5.14
CA TYR A 175 5.46 -17.94 -3.73
C TYR A 175 4.10 -17.34 -3.38
N ALA A 176 3.39 -17.98 -2.44
CA ALA A 176 2.18 -17.45 -1.84
C ALA A 176 2.51 -16.73 -0.53
N TRP A 177 2.11 -15.46 -0.41
CA TRP A 177 2.24 -14.67 0.82
C TRP A 177 1.26 -15.17 1.88
N ASP A 178 1.61 -15.02 3.15
CA ASP A 178 0.78 -15.55 4.25
C ASP A 178 -0.61 -14.91 4.29
N GLY A 179 -0.74 -13.62 3.92
CA GLY A 179 -2.03 -12.99 3.74
C GLY A 179 -2.89 -13.62 2.63
N PHE A 180 -2.28 -14.13 1.54
CA PHE A 180 -3.02 -14.86 0.50
C PHE A 180 -3.45 -16.24 0.99
N LYS A 181 -2.58 -16.97 1.68
CA LYS A 181 -2.94 -18.25 2.30
C LYS A 181 -4.11 -18.08 3.26
N ASP A 182 -4.01 -17.10 4.17
CA ASP A 182 -5.07 -16.78 5.12
C ASP A 182 -6.38 -16.38 4.42
N LEU A 183 -6.29 -15.58 3.35
CA LEU A 183 -7.46 -15.18 2.56
C LEU A 183 -8.17 -16.39 1.94
N LYS A 184 -7.42 -17.34 1.37
CA LYS A 184 -7.93 -18.60 0.80
C LYS A 184 -8.48 -19.54 1.86
N GLU A 185 -7.71 -19.83 2.90
CA GLU A 185 -8.05 -20.85 3.89
C GLU A 185 -9.19 -20.42 4.83
N LYS A 186 -9.22 -19.14 5.22
CA LYS A 186 -10.13 -18.66 6.28
C LYS A 186 -11.33 -17.91 5.73
N TYR A 187 -11.22 -17.30 4.55
CA TYR A 187 -12.19 -16.30 4.08
C TYR A 187 -12.74 -16.54 2.67
N ALA A 188 -12.56 -17.73 2.08
CA ALA A 188 -13.08 -18.08 0.75
C ALA A 188 -14.61 -17.91 0.57
N HIS A 189 -15.37 -17.91 1.67
CA HIS A 189 -16.82 -17.75 1.65
C HIS A 189 -17.28 -16.29 1.50
N THR A 190 -16.38 -15.32 1.71
CA THR A 190 -16.70 -13.89 1.70
C THR A 190 -16.90 -13.37 0.27
N GLN A 191 -17.68 -12.30 0.11
CA GLN A 191 -17.77 -11.57 -1.14
C GLN A 191 -16.44 -10.88 -1.45
N TYR A 192 -15.78 -10.32 -0.45
CA TYR A 192 -14.48 -9.68 -0.65
C TYR A 192 -13.44 -10.62 -1.26
N TYR A 193 -13.41 -11.90 -0.86
CA TYR A 193 -12.54 -12.92 -1.48
C TYR A 193 -12.79 -13.06 -2.98
N LYS A 194 -14.06 -13.09 -3.40
CA LYS A 194 -14.45 -13.22 -4.81
C LYS A 194 -14.05 -11.98 -5.61
N ASP A 195 -14.28 -10.80 -5.04
CA ASP A 195 -13.86 -9.53 -5.65
C ASP A 195 -12.33 -9.50 -5.83
N VAL A 196 -11.57 -10.08 -4.89
CA VAL A 196 -10.11 -10.18 -5.01
C VAL A 196 -9.69 -11.13 -6.13
N ILE A 197 -10.36 -12.26 -6.33
CA ILE A 197 -10.08 -13.14 -7.48
C ILE A 197 -10.30 -12.38 -8.79
N GLU A 198 -11.39 -11.63 -8.91
CA GLU A 198 -11.72 -10.89 -10.13
C GLU A 198 -10.75 -9.74 -10.43
N GLU A 199 -10.21 -9.07 -9.41
CA GLU A 199 -9.37 -7.88 -9.58
C GLU A 199 -7.86 -8.11 -9.40
N CYS A 200 -7.44 -9.23 -8.81
CA CYS A 200 -6.04 -9.49 -8.48
C CYS A 200 -5.52 -10.77 -9.15
N GLU A 201 -4.90 -10.62 -10.33
CA GLU A 201 -4.30 -11.72 -11.11
C GLU A 201 -3.34 -12.60 -10.27
N TYR A 202 -2.55 -11.99 -9.37
CA TYR A 202 -1.66 -12.74 -8.47
C TYR A 202 -2.42 -13.69 -7.55
N PHE A 203 -3.58 -13.28 -7.06
CA PHE A 203 -4.40 -14.10 -6.18
C PHE A 203 -5.18 -15.14 -6.95
N GLU A 204 -5.76 -14.76 -8.09
CA GLU A 204 -6.41 -15.69 -9.03
C GLU A 204 -5.48 -16.86 -9.39
N VAL A 205 -4.27 -16.56 -9.87
CA VAL A 205 -3.28 -17.61 -10.23
C VAL A 205 -2.91 -18.48 -9.04
N TYR A 206 -2.75 -17.90 -7.85
CA TYR A 206 -2.47 -18.68 -6.64
C TYR A 206 -3.62 -19.64 -6.29
N VAL A 207 -4.88 -19.17 -6.40
CA VAL A 207 -6.06 -20.00 -6.14
C VAL A 207 -6.17 -21.14 -7.16
N ASP A 208 -5.93 -20.87 -8.44
CA ASP A 208 -6.07 -21.83 -9.55
C ASP A 208 -4.92 -22.84 -9.68
N SER A 209 -3.76 -22.55 -9.08
CA SER A 209 -2.56 -23.40 -9.17
C SER A 209 -2.55 -24.65 -8.27
N GLU A 210 -3.58 -24.82 -7.43
CA GLU A 210 -3.77 -25.96 -6.52
C GLU A 210 -5.09 -26.68 -6.78
#